data_AF-A0A9Y2JZ19-F1
#
_entry.id   AF-A0A9Y2JZ19-F1
#
_cell.length_a   1.000
_cell.length_b   1.000
_cell.length_c   1.000
_cell.angle_alpha   90.00
_cell.angle_beta   90.00
_cell.angle_gamma   90.00
#
_symmetry.space_group_name_H-M   'P 1'
#
loop_
_entity.id
_entity.type
_entity.pdbx_description
1 polymer ?
#
loop_
_entity_poly.entity_id
_entity_poly.type
_entity_poly.pdbx_seq_one_letter_code
_entity_poly.pdbx_strand_id
1 'polypeptide(L)'
;MATESGARPQKAGAFDIRLIIALLIGVYGVILTVMGAFFTSAAEREKAAGVNINLWAGIGMLVVAALFIIWAKVRPLVVPAEPESADTPPAQAE
;
A
#
# COMPACT_ATOMS: atom_id res chain seq x y z
N MET A 1 -19.13 -39.76 -10.99
CA MET A 1 -18.73 -38.38 -11.33
C MET A 1 -18.52 -37.65 -10.02
N ALA A 2 -17.27 -37.51 -9.57
CA ALA A 2 -16.95 -36.80 -8.33
C ALA A 2 -16.99 -35.29 -8.63
N THR A 3 -17.78 -34.56 -7.85
CA THR A 3 -17.93 -33.11 -7.96
C THR A 3 -16.63 -32.44 -7.53
N GLU A 4 -15.96 -31.77 -8.46
CA GLU A 4 -14.83 -30.89 -8.18
C GLU A 4 -15.32 -29.72 -7.30
N SER A 5 -15.00 -29.77 -6.00
CA SER A 5 -15.22 -28.63 -5.11
C SER A 5 -14.14 -27.60 -5.38
N GLY A 6 -14.40 -26.67 -6.30
CA GLY A 6 -13.51 -25.57 -6.62
C GLY A 6 -13.37 -24.64 -5.43
N ALA A 7 -12.22 -24.70 -4.75
CA ALA A 7 -11.82 -23.72 -3.75
C ALA A 7 -11.87 -22.31 -4.37
N ARG A 8 -12.80 -21.47 -3.91
CA ARG A 8 -12.93 -20.09 -4.39
C ARG A 8 -11.70 -19.29 -3.91
N PRO A 9 -10.94 -18.63 -4.81
CA PRO A 9 -9.80 -17.81 -4.40
C PRO A 9 -10.30 -16.66 -3.51
N GLN A 10 -9.92 -16.68 -2.24
CA GLN A 10 -10.23 -15.61 -1.30
C GLN A 10 -9.23 -14.47 -1.50
N LYS A 11 -9.71 -13.29 -1.90
CA LYS A 11 -8.86 -12.10 -1.91
C LYS A 11 -8.46 -11.79 -0.47
N ALA A 12 -7.24 -12.09 -0.06
CA ALA A 12 -6.63 -11.48 1.14
C ALA A 12 -6.27 -10.01 0.91
N GLY A 13 -7.22 -9.26 0.33
CA GLY A 13 -6.98 -7.92 -0.21
C GLY A 13 -6.89 -6.83 0.85
N ALA A 14 -7.07 -7.15 2.14
CA ALA A 14 -7.07 -6.16 3.20
C ALA A 14 -5.67 -5.73 3.67
N PHE A 15 -4.62 -6.51 3.40
CA PHE A 15 -3.26 -6.24 3.88
C PHE A 15 -2.21 -6.23 2.76
N ASP A 16 -2.47 -5.47 1.69
CA ASP A 16 -1.42 -5.18 0.70
C ASP A 16 -0.48 -4.09 1.23
N ILE A 17 0.77 -4.47 1.54
CA ILE A 17 1.79 -3.56 2.06
C ILE A 17 2.03 -2.35 1.14
N ARG A 18 1.79 -2.48 -0.17
CA ARG A 18 2.00 -1.39 -1.13
C ARG A 18 1.01 -0.26 -0.92
N LEU A 19 -0.22 -0.59 -0.53
CA LEU A 19 -1.25 0.40 -0.21
C LEU A 19 -0.95 1.10 1.12
N ILE A 20 -0.43 0.37 2.11
CA ILE A 20 0.00 0.96 3.38
C ILE A 20 1.17 1.94 3.14
N ILE A 21 2.19 1.51 2.38
CA ILE A 21 3.33 2.37 2.02
C ILE A 21 2.84 3.60 1.24
N ALA A 22 1.97 3.42 0.25
CA ALA A 22 1.42 4.53 -0.53
C ALA A 22 0.62 5.52 0.33
N LEU A 23 -0.15 5.03 1.31
CA LEU A 23 -0.89 5.89 2.23
C LEU A 23 0.05 6.71 3.11
N LEU A 24 1.05 6.07 3.73
CA LEU A 24 2.00 6.74 4.61
C LEU A 24 2.81 7.81 3.86
N ILE A 25 3.38 7.43 2.70
CA ILE A 25 4.11 8.36 1.83
C ILE A 25 3.18 9.46 1.32
N GLY A 26 1.96 9.12 0.91
CA GLY A 26 0.98 10.05 0.37
C GLY A 26 0.58 11.11 1.40
N VAL A 27 0.24 10.71 2.62
CA VAL A 27 -0.14 11.64 3.70
C VAL A 27 1.00 12.61 4.00
N TYR A 28 2.22 12.10 4.18
CA TYR A 28 3.36 12.96 4.43
C TYR A 28 3.70 13.86 3.23
N GLY A 29 3.59 13.34 2.01
CA GLY A 29 3.74 14.10 0.77
C GLY A 29 2.73 15.24 0.64
N VAL A 30 1.47 15.03 1.03
CA VAL A 30 0.45 16.10 1.10
C VAL A 30 0.87 17.16 2.11
N ILE A 31 1.29 16.76 3.31
CA ILE A 31 1.74 17.70 4.36
C ILE A 31 2.89 18.56 3.83
N LEU A 32 3.93 17.94 3.24
CA LEU A 32 5.07 18.66 2.69
C LEU A 32 4.69 19.57 1.51
N THR A 33 3.78 19.13 0.65
CA THR A 33 3.29 19.95 -0.46
C THR A 33 2.56 21.18 0.05
N VAL A 34 1.70 21.04 1.08
CA VAL A 34 0.99 22.16 1.70
C VAL A 34 1.96 23.10 2.42
N MET A 35 2.91 22.58 3.19
CA MET A 35 3.96 23.37 3.84
C MET A 35 4.82 24.11 2.82
N GLY A 36 5.19 23.42 1.74
CA GLY A 36 5.88 23.98 0.60
C GLY A 36 5.11 25.13 -0.07
N ALA A 37 3.84 24.90 -0.38
CA ALA A 37 3.02 25.83 -1.15
C ALA A 37 2.61 27.09 -0.36
N PHE A 38 2.27 26.93 0.93
CA PHE A 38 1.62 28.00 1.70
C PHE A 38 2.43 28.55 2.86
N PHE A 39 3.44 27.82 3.35
CA PHE A 39 4.12 28.15 4.60
C PHE A 39 5.64 28.28 4.48
N THR A 40 6.19 28.18 3.28
CA THR A 40 7.63 28.33 3.05
C THR A 40 8.04 29.79 3.00
N SER A 41 8.86 30.22 3.94
CA SER A 41 9.39 31.58 4.03
C SER A 41 10.60 31.81 3.11
N ALA A 42 10.90 33.09 2.83
CA ALA A 42 12.09 33.46 2.06
C ALA A 42 13.40 33.04 2.76
N ALA A 43 13.46 33.15 4.08
CA ALA A 43 14.62 32.75 4.88
C ALA A 43 14.88 31.23 4.84
N GLU A 44 13.83 30.41 4.77
CA GLU A 44 13.97 28.96 4.59
C GLU A 44 14.44 28.59 3.18
N ARG A 45 13.94 29.30 2.16
CA ARG A 45 14.41 29.14 0.79
C ARG A 45 15.88 29.53 0.64
N GLU A 46 16.32 30.58 1.31
CA GLU A 46 17.71 31.05 1.23
C GLU A 46 18.70 30.00 1.78
N LYS A 47 18.33 29.30 2.86
CA LYS A 47 19.11 28.14 3.38
C LYS A 47 19.21 26.99 2.38
N ALA A 48 18.29 26.93 1.43
CA ALA A 48 18.19 25.91 0.39
C ALA A 48 18.57 26.44 -1.00
N ALA A 49 19.44 27.47 -1.08
CA ALA A 49 19.89 28.08 -2.34
C ALA A 49 18.72 28.58 -3.23
N GLY A 50 17.67 29.09 -2.59
CA GLY A 50 16.45 29.60 -3.24
C GLY A 50 15.41 28.53 -3.57
N VAL A 51 15.69 27.25 -3.31
CA VAL A 51 14.81 26.13 -3.67
C VAL A 51 13.78 25.85 -2.57
N ASN A 52 12.55 25.59 -2.97
CA ASN A 52 11.51 25.13 -2.06
C ASN A 52 11.57 23.60 -1.90
N ILE A 53 12.41 23.13 -0.97
CA ILE A 53 12.66 21.70 -0.75
C ILE A 53 11.37 20.97 -0.36
N ASN A 54 10.57 21.54 0.54
CA ASN A 54 9.33 20.93 1.01
C ASN A 54 8.37 20.67 -0.15
N LEU A 55 8.23 21.63 -1.07
CA LEU A 55 7.35 21.48 -2.23
C LEU A 55 7.84 20.39 -3.18
N TRP A 56 9.13 20.41 -3.55
CA TRP A 56 9.69 19.42 -4.47
C TRP A 56 9.68 18.01 -3.88
N ALA A 57 10.04 17.87 -2.61
CA ALA A 57 9.99 16.59 -1.90
C ALA A 57 8.54 16.08 -1.79
N GLY A 58 7.60 16.95 -1.42
CA GLY A 58 6.17 16.62 -1.34
C GLY A 58 5.61 16.13 -2.68
N ILE A 59 5.87 16.85 -3.77
CA ILE A 59 5.45 16.44 -5.12
C ILE A 59 6.08 15.10 -5.51
N GLY A 60 7.38 14.90 -5.26
CA GLY A 60 8.04 13.63 -5.52
C GLY A 60 7.40 12.46 -4.76
N MET A 61 7.08 12.64 -3.48
CA MET A 61 6.39 11.64 -2.67
C MET A 61 4.99 11.32 -3.20
N LEU A 62 4.23 12.33 -3.64
CA LEU A 62 2.90 12.12 -4.23
C LEU A 62 2.96 11.32 -5.53
N VAL A 63 3.96 11.60 -6.38
CA VAL A 63 4.19 10.81 -7.61
C VAL A 63 4.49 9.36 -7.26
N VAL A 64 5.39 9.10 -6.31
CA VAL A 64 5.73 7.72 -5.88
C VAL A 64 4.51 7.01 -5.28
N ALA A 65 3.72 7.68 -4.44
CA ALA A 65 2.51 7.12 -3.87
C ALA A 65 1.49 6.74 -4.96
N ALA A 66 1.29 7.61 -5.97
CA ALA A 66 0.42 7.32 -7.10
C ALA A 66 0.90 6.09 -7.90
N LEU A 67 2.21 5.97 -8.13
CA LEU A 67 2.79 4.80 -8.79
C LEU A 67 2.53 3.51 -8.01
N PHE A 68 2.68 3.52 -6.68
CA PHE A 68 2.40 2.36 -5.83
C PHE A 68 0.91 1.95 -5.89
N ILE A 69 0.00 2.92 -5.84
CA ILE A 69 -1.44 2.66 -5.95
C ILE A 69 -1.77 2.06 -7.32
N ILE A 70 -1.26 2.64 -8.41
CA ILE A 70 -1.46 2.11 -9.76
C ILE A 70 -0.92 0.69 -9.86
N TRP A 71 0.28 0.44 -9.35
CA TRP A 71 0.89 -0.89 -9.39
C TRP A 71 0.12 -1.93 -8.58
N ALA A 72 -0.37 -1.58 -7.38
CA ALA A 72 -1.20 -2.45 -6.56
C ALA A 72 -2.53 -2.79 -7.26
N LYS A 73 -3.12 -1.83 -7.98
CA LYS A 73 -4.35 -2.06 -8.78
C LYS A 73 -4.10 -2.92 -10.01
N VAL A 74 -2.97 -2.74 -10.69
CA VAL A 74 -2.61 -3.53 -11.90
C VAL A 74 -2.20 -4.95 -11.54
N ARG A 75 -1.58 -5.18 -10.37
CA ARG A 75 -1.18 -6.51 -9.90
C ARG A 75 -1.68 -6.80 -8.49
N PRO A 76 -2.96 -7.17 -8.30
CA PRO A 76 -3.52 -7.48 -6.98
C PRO A 76 -2.86 -8.72 -6.36
N LEU A 77 -2.61 -8.71 -5.05
CA LEU A 77 -2.17 -9.90 -4.32
C LEU A 77 -3.36 -10.83 -4.06
N VAL A 78 -3.22 -12.09 -4.43
CA VAL A 78 -4.21 -13.16 -4.18
C VAL A 78 -3.54 -14.16 -3.25
N VAL A 79 -4.16 -14.42 -2.10
CA VAL A 79 -3.71 -15.46 -1.18
C VAL A 79 -4.49 -16.73 -1.52
N PRO A 80 -3.81 -17.85 -1.82
CA PRO A 80 -4.47 -19.13 -2.00
C PRO A 80 -5.20 -19.52 -0.71
N ALA A 81 -6.44 -20.01 -0.83
CA ALA A 81 -7.12 -20.64 0.30
C ALA A 81 -6.33 -21.89 0.67
N GLU A 82 -5.93 -21.99 1.93
CA GLU A 82 -5.25 -23.17 2.46
C GLU A 82 -6.21 -24.37 2.33
N PRO A 83 -5.80 -25.49 1.71
CA PRO A 83 -6.64 -26.68 1.69
C PRO A 83 -6.87 -27.09 3.14
N GLU A 84 -8.13 -27.23 3.52
CA GLU A 84 -8.57 -27.75 4.80
C GLU A 84 -7.76 -29.03 5.10
N SER A 85 -6.77 -28.92 5.98
CA SER A 85 -5.99 -30.06 6.44
C SER A 85 -6.99 -31.03 7.06
N ALA A 86 -7.20 -32.15 6.38
CA ALA A 86 -7.99 -33.29 6.83
C ALA A 86 -7.30 -33.99 8.01
N ASP A 87 -7.04 -33.26 9.09
CA ASP A 87 -6.40 -33.76 10.29
C ASP A 87 -7.44 -33.78 11.43
N THR A 88 -8.40 -34.68 11.26
CA THR A 88 -9.09 -35.30 12.39
C THR A 88 -9.25 -36.77 12.03
N PRO A 89 -8.30 -37.64 12.42
CA PRO A 89 -8.55 -39.06 12.44
C PRO A 89 -9.80 -39.30 13.31
N PRO A 90 -10.76 -40.12 12.88
CA PRO A 90 -11.90 -40.45 13.73
C PRO A 90 -11.33 -41.03 15.02
N ALA A 91 -11.64 -40.39 16.15
CA ALA A 91 -11.51 -41.02 17.44
C ALA A 91 -12.37 -42.29 17.36
N GLN A 92 -11.70 -43.41 17.10
CA GLN A 92 -12.32 -44.72 16.99
C GLN A 92 -12.97 -44.97 18.35
N ALA A 93 -14.29 -45.04 18.34
CA ALA A 93 -15.06 -45.59 19.42
C ALA A 93 -14.85 -47.11 19.37
N GLU A 94 -14.14 -47.66 20.33
CA GLU A 94 -14.36 -49.00 20.92
C GLU A 94 -13.61 -49.13 22.25
#